data_AF-A0A553DTU4-F1
#
_entry.id   AF-A0A553DTU4-F1
#
_cell.length_a   1.000
_cell.length_b   1.000
_cell.length_c   1.000
_cell.angle_alpha   90.00
_cell.angle_beta   90.00
_cell.angle_gamma   90.00
#
_symmetry.space_group_name_H-M   'P 1'
#
loop_
_entity.id
_entity.type
_entity.pdbx_description
1 polymer ?
#
loop_
_entity_poly.entity_id
_entity_poly.type
_entity_poly.pdbx_seq_one_letter_code
_entity_poly.pdbx_strand_id
1 'polypeptide(L)'
;MELRGWYSETQFTPGKSDFHGRTGGKHDGLDLYAPVGTTIYAAIDGEITYSEDPNGYGYRTFLEGNYNGEKYFLMYCHLSEYVTGEVKAGDPIGKTGQSGNASGQAAKMNHLHFEVRKVKMTKPSFDPLTEISELGRDVVTNPDQNTQTGQ
;
A
#
# COMPACT_ATOMS: atom_id res chain seq x y z
N MET A 1 -12.29 -0.36 -3.41
CA MET A 1 -11.31 0.49 -2.71
C MET A 1 -10.84 1.53 -3.70
N GLU A 2 -11.14 2.81 -3.48
CA GLU A 2 -10.55 3.88 -4.30
C GLU A 2 -9.05 3.94 -4.00
N LEU A 3 -8.21 3.52 -4.95
CA LEU A 3 -6.78 3.74 -4.85
C LEU A 3 -6.47 5.19 -5.23
N ARG A 4 -6.33 6.02 -4.19
CA ARG A 4 -5.99 7.44 -4.34
C ARG A 4 -4.54 7.54 -4.81
N GLY A 5 -4.35 7.97 -6.06
CA GLY A 5 -3.10 7.77 -6.79
C GLY A 5 -2.00 8.80 -6.55
N TRP A 6 -1.18 9.06 -7.58
CA TRP A 6 0.22 9.51 -7.48
C TRP A 6 0.43 10.99 -7.74
N TYR A 7 1.43 11.57 -7.06
CA TYR A 7 1.61 13.01 -6.97
C TYR A 7 2.59 13.65 -7.97
N SER A 8 3.38 12.88 -8.74
CA SER A 8 4.25 13.51 -9.74
C SER A 8 4.88 12.54 -10.75
N GLU A 9 5.10 13.02 -11.98
CA GLU A 9 6.00 12.38 -12.96
C GLU A 9 7.49 12.39 -12.53
N THR A 10 7.81 12.99 -11.38
CA THR A 10 9.20 13.25 -10.98
C THR A 10 9.67 12.43 -9.78
N GLN A 11 8.79 11.82 -8.99
CA GLN A 11 9.11 10.76 -8.03
C GLN A 11 7.82 10.13 -7.47
N PHE A 12 7.82 8.80 -7.33
CA PHE A 12 6.65 7.97 -7.01
C PHE A 12 5.56 8.08 -8.09
N THR A 13 5.75 7.40 -9.22
CA THR A 13 4.73 7.13 -10.24
C THR A 13 4.89 5.69 -10.72
N PRO A 14 3.85 5.04 -11.28
CA PRO A 14 3.99 3.72 -11.91
C PRO A 14 5.12 3.64 -12.96
N GLY A 15 5.54 4.77 -13.53
CA GLY A 15 6.67 4.85 -14.48
C GLY A 15 8.07 5.13 -13.89
N LYS A 16 8.21 5.46 -12.59
CA LYS A 16 9.50 5.75 -11.91
C LYS A 16 9.63 5.23 -10.47
N SER A 17 8.56 4.63 -9.94
CA SER A 17 8.51 3.79 -8.74
C SER A 17 8.56 2.30 -9.13
N ASP A 18 8.98 2.07 -10.35
CA ASP A 18 9.12 0.82 -11.05
C ASP A 18 9.29 -0.35 -10.10
N PHE A 19 8.24 -1.17 -10.10
CA PHE A 19 8.36 -2.59 -10.02
C PHE A 19 9.57 -2.98 -10.90
N HIS A 20 10.71 -3.26 -10.24
CA HIS A 20 12.04 -3.54 -10.80
C HIS A 20 13.00 -2.39 -11.23
N GLY A 21 12.97 -1.17 -10.66
CA GLY A 21 13.99 -0.20 -11.13
C GLY A 21 14.27 1.11 -10.39
N ARG A 22 14.32 1.14 -9.05
CA ARG A 22 15.13 2.22 -8.43
C ARG A 22 16.58 2.05 -8.87
N THR A 23 17.24 3.16 -9.22
CA THR A 23 18.71 3.27 -9.34
C THR A 23 19.32 2.94 -7.96
N GLY A 24 19.44 1.64 -7.66
CA GLY A 24 19.92 1.13 -6.38
C GLY A 24 19.19 -0.06 -5.76
N GLY A 25 18.06 -0.56 -6.28
CA GLY A 25 17.42 -1.77 -5.71
C GLY A 25 16.01 -2.11 -6.18
N LYS A 26 15.61 -3.38 -6.01
CA LYS A 26 14.26 -3.89 -6.31
C LYS A 26 13.23 -3.30 -5.33
N HIS A 27 12.15 -2.72 -5.87
CA HIS A 27 10.99 -2.29 -5.10
C HIS A 27 9.92 -3.38 -5.20
N ASP A 28 9.66 -4.07 -4.10
CA ASP A 28 8.73 -5.20 -4.04
C ASP A 28 7.27 -4.72 -3.82
N GLY A 29 6.88 -3.55 -4.29
CA GLY A 29 5.56 -3.03 -3.98
C GLY A 29 5.22 -1.72 -4.64
N LEU A 30 4.12 -1.14 -4.18
CA LEU A 30 3.52 0.06 -4.70
C LEU A 30 3.47 1.13 -3.60
N ASP A 31 4.24 2.21 -3.78
CA ASP A 31 4.21 3.35 -2.86
C ASP A 31 3.09 4.31 -3.29
N LEU A 32 2.03 4.37 -2.49
CA LEU A 32 0.89 5.26 -2.65
C LEU A 32 1.12 6.50 -1.81
N TYR A 33 1.32 7.68 -2.42
CA TYR A 33 1.46 8.91 -1.65
C TYR A 33 0.24 9.09 -0.72
N ALA A 34 0.47 9.37 0.55
CA ALA A 34 -0.57 9.52 1.57
C ALA A 34 0.01 10.28 2.78
N PRO A 35 -0.56 11.44 3.18
CA PRO A 35 -0.20 12.08 4.44
C PRO A 35 -0.32 11.11 5.61
N VAL A 36 0.45 11.35 6.67
CA VAL A 36 0.29 10.61 7.93
C VAL A 36 -1.13 10.80 8.46
N GLY A 37 -1.75 9.71 8.90
CA GLY A 37 -3.11 9.72 9.44
C GLY A 37 -4.21 9.48 8.41
N THR A 38 -3.88 9.34 7.12
CA THR A 38 -4.85 8.95 6.09
C THR A 38 -5.41 7.57 6.41
N THR A 39 -6.75 7.46 6.39
CA THR A 39 -7.45 6.19 6.66
C THR A 39 -7.20 5.18 5.55
N ILE A 40 -6.88 3.96 5.94
CA ILE A 40 -6.67 2.81 5.06
C ILE A 40 -7.88 1.88 5.18
N TYR A 41 -8.31 1.33 4.05
CA TYR A 41 -9.45 0.42 3.97
C TYR A 41 -9.04 -0.97 3.49
N ALA A 42 -9.76 -2.00 3.90
CA ALA A 42 -9.57 -3.35 3.39
C ALA A 42 -9.91 -3.41 1.88
N ALA A 43 -9.02 -4.00 1.08
CA ALA A 43 -9.26 -4.13 -0.36
C ALA A 43 -10.16 -5.33 -0.70
N ILE A 44 -10.12 -6.37 0.13
CA ILE A 44 -10.88 -7.62 -0.01
C ILE A 44 -11.43 -8.05 1.36
N ASP A 45 -12.36 -9.00 1.35
CA ASP A 45 -12.78 -9.68 2.58
C ASP A 45 -11.65 -10.58 3.07
N GLY A 46 -11.45 -10.65 4.39
CA GLY A 46 -10.40 -11.51 4.93
C GLY A 46 -10.09 -11.25 6.40
N GLU A 47 -8.91 -11.71 6.81
CA GLU A 47 -8.38 -11.56 8.16
C GLU A 47 -7.12 -10.68 8.14
N ILE A 48 -7.10 -9.66 9.00
CA ILE A 48 -5.93 -8.81 9.21
C ILE A 48 -5.05 -9.39 10.32
N THR A 49 -3.78 -9.60 9.99
CA THR A 49 -2.72 -9.91 10.96
C THR A 49 -1.66 -8.82 10.96
N TYR A 50 -0.98 -8.64 12.08
CA TYR A 50 0.07 -7.64 12.26
C TYR A 50 1.46 -8.27 12.35
N SER A 51 2.47 -7.55 11.87
CA SER A 51 3.89 -7.85 12.08
C SER A 51 4.69 -6.54 12.13
N GLU A 52 5.72 -6.50 12.97
CA GLU A 52 6.64 -5.37 13.01
C GLU A 52 7.94 -5.68 12.24
N ASP A 53 8.48 -4.66 11.56
CA ASP A 53 9.80 -4.68 10.96
C ASP A 53 10.48 -3.31 11.09
N PRO A 54 11.14 -3.03 12.23
CA PRO A 54 11.61 -1.69 12.57
C PRO A 54 12.63 -1.10 11.58
N ASN A 55 13.36 -1.95 10.84
CA ASN A 55 14.42 -1.52 9.94
C ASN A 55 13.98 -1.47 8.47
N GLY A 56 12.81 -2.03 8.15
CA GLY A 56 12.23 -2.05 6.82
C GLY A 56 10.83 -1.42 6.85
N TYR A 57 9.82 -2.28 6.88
CA TYR A 57 8.42 -1.92 6.64
C TYR A 57 7.71 -1.20 7.80
N GLY A 58 8.33 -1.12 8.98
CA GLY A 58 7.73 -0.54 10.17
C GLY A 58 6.57 -1.37 10.69
N TYR A 59 5.50 -0.70 11.11
CA TYR A 59 4.24 -1.35 11.42
C TYR A 59 3.59 -1.79 10.11
N ARG A 60 3.48 -3.11 9.91
CA ARG A 60 2.83 -3.69 8.75
C ARG A 60 1.69 -4.61 9.11
N THR A 61 0.65 -4.61 8.30
CA THR A 61 -0.43 -5.59 8.37
C THR A 61 -0.50 -6.43 7.10
N PHE A 62 -1.00 -7.65 7.24
CA PHE A 62 -1.34 -8.55 6.14
C PHE A 62 -2.84 -8.81 6.18
N LEU A 63 -3.53 -8.49 5.10
CA LEU A 63 -4.89 -8.92 4.82
C LEU A 63 -4.86 -10.23 4.04
N GLU A 64 -5.23 -11.31 4.70
CA GLU A 64 -5.32 -12.65 4.11
C GLU A 64 -6.76 -12.91 3.68
N GLY A 65 -6.98 -13.09 2.39
CA GLY A 65 -8.32 -13.24 1.84
C GLY A 65 -8.33 -13.98 0.50
N ASN A 66 -9.53 -14.35 0.05
CA ASN A 66 -9.71 -14.94 -1.27
C ASN A 66 -10.21 -13.90 -2.25
N TYR A 67 -9.58 -13.84 -3.43
CA TYR A 67 -9.97 -12.99 -4.53
C TYR A 67 -10.03 -13.83 -5.80
N ASN A 68 -11.17 -13.80 -6.52
CA ASN A 68 -11.41 -14.62 -7.72
C ASN A 68 -11.09 -16.12 -7.57
N GLY A 69 -11.30 -16.68 -6.37
CA GLY A 69 -11.05 -18.09 -6.06
C GLY A 69 -9.59 -18.42 -5.72
N GLU A 70 -8.69 -17.45 -5.72
CA GLU A 70 -7.29 -17.61 -5.29
C GLU A 70 -7.03 -16.89 -3.97
N LYS A 71 -6.07 -17.41 -3.21
CA LYS A 71 -5.67 -16.84 -1.92
C LYS A 71 -4.60 -15.75 -2.11
N TYR A 72 -4.84 -14.59 -1.52
CA TYR A 72 -3.94 -13.45 -1.56
C TYR A 72 -3.61 -12.93 -0.16
N PHE A 73 -2.46 -12.27 -0.07
CA PHE A 73 -1.98 -11.56 1.09
C PHE A 73 -1.65 -10.13 0.65
N LEU A 74 -2.43 -9.17 1.14
CA LEU A 74 -2.23 -7.76 0.84
C LEU A 74 -1.50 -7.11 2.01
N MET A 75 -0.34 -6.54 1.76
CA MET A 75 0.52 -5.98 2.80
C MET A 75 0.40 -4.46 2.81
N TYR A 76 0.15 -3.89 3.99
CA TYR A 76 0.07 -2.44 4.22
C TYR A 76 1.16 -2.05 5.21
N CYS A 77 2.03 -1.10 4.88
CA CYS A 77 3.21 -0.78 5.70
C CYS A 77 3.33 0.70 6.07
N HIS A 78 4.35 1.00 6.88
CA HIS A 78 4.63 2.33 7.42
C HIS A 78 3.48 2.89 8.24
N LEU A 79 2.67 2.02 8.84
CA LEU A 79 1.42 2.41 9.52
C LEU A 79 1.71 3.20 10.81
N SER A 80 0.71 3.98 11.25
CA SER A 80 0.66 4.61 12.57
C SER A 80 -0.38 3.94 13.48
N GLU A 81 -1.50 3.50 12.90
CA GLU A 81 -2.58 2.79 13.57
C GLU A 81 -3.01 1.61 12.70
N TYR A 82 -3.47 0.52 13.32
CA TYR A 82 -3.97 -0.66 12.64
C TYR A 82 -4.96 -1.43 13.52
N VAL A 83 -5.80 -2.22 12.88
CA VAL A 83 -6.66 -3.22 13.54
C VAL A 83 -6.22 -4.63 13.16
N THR A 84 -6.70 -5.64 13.87
CA THR A 84 -6.49 -7.06 13.55
C THR A 84 -7.81 -7.81 13.69
N GLY A 85 -7.96 -8.92 12.96
CA GLY A 85 -9.17 -9.74 12.94
C GLY A 85 -9.90 -9.68 11.60
N GLU A 86 -11.12 -10.23 11.57
CA GLU A 86 -11.95 -10.30 10.35
C GLU A 86 -12.44 -8.92 9.90
N VAL A 87 -12.36 -8.68 8.60
CA VAL A 87 -12.76 -7.43 7.95
C VAL A 87 -13.43 -7.73 6.61
N LYS A 88 -14.28 -6.82 6.17
CA LYS A 88 -14.87 -6.80 4.82
C LYS A 88 -14.21 -5.74 3.96
N ALA A 89 -14.23 -5.95 2.64
CA ALA A 89 -13.80 -4.95 1.68
C ALA A 89 -14.50 -3.61 1.95
N GLY A 90 -13.71 -2.54 2.12
CA GLY A 90 -14.19 -1.21 2.47
C GLY A 90 -14.22 -0.89 3.97
N ASP A 91 -13.96 -1.85 4.87
CA ASP A 91 -13.83 -1.56 6.30
C ASP A 91 -12.54 -0.77 6.58
N PRO A 92 -12.55 0.19 7.52
CA PRO A 92 -11.34 0.90 7.94
C PRO A 92 -10.43 -0.05 8.73
N ILE A 93 -9.17 -0.17 8.30
CA ILE A 93 -8.20 -1.12 8.87
C ILE A 93 -6.98 -0.48 9.51
N GLY A 94 -6.85 0.84 9.42
CA GLY A 94 -5.73 1.55 10.02
C GLY A 94 -5.53 2.95 9.44
N LYS A 95 -4.36 3.51 9.75
CA LYS A 95 -3.92 4.80 9.23
C LYS A 95 -2.46 4.74 8.79
N THR A 96 -2.16 5.49 7.73
CA THR A 96 -0.79 5.71 7.26
C THR A 96 0.05 6.41 8.33
N GLY A 97 1.36 6.18 8.29
CA GLY A 97 2.32 6.72 9.24
C GLY A 97 3.68 6.94 8.60
N GLN A 98 4.71 6.92 9.44
CA GLN A 98 6.12 7.03 9.06
C GLN A 98 6.96 6.03 9.87
N SER A 99 6.47 4.81 10.09
CA SER A 99 7.22 3.79 10.84
C SER A 99 8.21 3.04 9.93
N GLY A 100 9.25 2.43 10.52
CA GLY A 100 10.28 1.73 9.77
C GLY A 100 11.25 2.68 9.06
N ASN A 101 11.68 2.30 7.85
CA ASN A 101 12.60 3.11 7.03
C ASN A 101 11.95 4.40 6.45
N ALA A 102 10.64 4.56 6.60
CA ALA A 102 9.92 5.80 6.27
C ALA A 102 10.04 6.87 7.39
N SER A 103 10.62 6.51 8.54
CA SER A 103 10.78 7.42 9.67
C SER A 103 11.70 8.59 9.34
N GLY A 104 11.29 9.80 9.71
CA GLY A 104 12.05 11.03 9.50
C GLY A 104 12.06 11.55 8.05
N GLN A 105 11.32 10.92 7.14
CA GLN A 105 11.19 11.42 5.77
C GLN A 105 10.38 12.74 5.73
N ALA A 106 10.66 13.58 4.72
CA ALA A 106 9.91 14.81 4.52
C ALA A 106 8.44 14.51 4.19
N ALA A 107 7.52 15.40 4.57
CA ALA A 107 6.08 15.18 4.38
C ALA A 107 5.67 14.81 2.94
N LYS A 108 6.37 15.37 1.93
CA LYS A 108 6.21 15.04 0.51
C LYS A 108 6.56 13.60 0.12
N MET A 109 7.20 12.86 1.01
CA MET A 109 7.58 11.46 0.84
C MET A 109 6.70 10.54 1.69
N ASN A 110 5.67 11.05 2.36
CA ASN A 110 4.74 10.21 3.12
C ASN A 110 3.95 9.32 2.16
N HIS A 111 3.96 8.03 2.41
CA HIS A 111 3.30 7.07 1.56
C HIS A 111 2.82 5.86 2.36
N LEU A 112 1.84 5.16 1.79
CA LEU A 112 1.52 3.79 2.12
C LEU A 112 2.31 2.88 1.17
N HIS A 113 3.13 2.00 1.72
CA HIS A 113 3.70 0.91 0.93
C HIS A 113 2.72 -0.26 0.90
N PHE A 114 2.26 -0.60 -0.30
CA PHE A 114 1.27 -1.64 -0.56
C PHE A 114 1.85 -2.77 -1.41
N GLU A 115 1.67 -4.01 -0.98
CA GLU A 115 2.08 -5.18 -1.77
C GLU A 115 0.95 -6.19 -1.95
N VAL A 116 0.98 -6.92 -3.06
CA VAL A 116 0.12 -8.08 -3.32
C VAL A 116 0.99 -9.33 -3.40
N ARG A 117 0.67 -10.34 -2.61
CA ARG A 117 1.43 -11.60 -2.54
C ARG A 117 0.50 -12.81 -2.60
N LYS A 118 0.99 -13.92 -3.16
CA LYS A 118 0.32 -15.25 -3.09
C LYS A 118 0.81 -16.10 -1.91
N VAL A 119 1.94 -15.73 -1.30
CA VAL A 119 2.47 -16.33 -0.07
C VAL A 119 2.89 -15.22 0.89
N LYS A 120 2.46 -15.32 2.15
CA LYS A 120 2.56 -14.25 3.16
C LYS A 120 3.95 -13.62 3.27
N MET A 121 5.01 -14.44 3.37
CA MET A 121 6.37 -14.00 3.71
C MET A 121 7.38 -14.09 2.56
N THR A 122 6.94 -14.20 1.30
CA THR A 122 7.87 -14.34 0.16
C THR A 122 8.14 -13.02 -0.54
N LYS A 123 9.38 -12.89 -1.06
CA LYS A 123 9.75 -11.97 -2.15
C LYS A 123 9.94 -12.84 -3.41
N PRO A 124 9.42 -12.48 -4.59
CA PRO A 124 8.84 -11.19 -4.94
C PRO A 124 7.33 -11.12 -4.64
N SER A 125 6.86 -9.91 -4.39
CA SER A 125 5.45 -9.57 -4.58
C SER A 125 5.12 -9.51 -6.07
N PHE A 126 3.84 -9.44 -6.40
CA PHE A 126 3.37 -9.25 -7.78
C PHE A 126 2.97 -7.80 -7.99
N ASP A 127 2.90 -7.37 -9.25
CA ASP A 127 2.36 -6.05 -9.58
C ASP A 127 0.87 -6.01 -9.13
N PRO A 128 0.52 -5.15 -8.15
CA PRO A 128 -0.83 -5.08 -7.64
C PRO A 128 -1.88 -4.77 -8.71
N LEU A 129 -1.51 -3.99 -9.73
CA LEU A 129 -2.42 -3.54 -10.77
C LEU A 129 -2.68 -4.63 -11.82
N THR A 130 -1.76 -5.58 -12.00
CA THR A 130 -1.97 -6.72 -12.91
C THR A 130 -2.69 -7.87 -12.24
N GLU A 131 -2.41 -8.13 -10.95
CA GLU A 131 -3.04 -9.25 -10.23
C GLU A 131 -4.48 -8.92 -9.78
N ILE A 132 -4.75 -7.67 -9.42
CA ILE A 132 -6.08 -7.22 -9.00
C ILE A 132 -6.45 -6.04 -9.91
N SER A 133 -6.94 -6.35 -11.12
CA SER A 133 -7.19 -5.36 -12.18
C SER A 133 -8.11 -4.20 -11.78
N GLU A 134 -8.97 -4.45 -10.80
CA GLU A 134 -9.91 -3.53 -10.16
C GLU A 134 -9.21 -2.42 -9.38
N LEU A 135 -8.01 -2.69 -8.86
CA LEU A 135 -7.16 -1.67 -8.24
C LEU A 135 -6.73 -0.60 -9.26
N GLY A 136 -6.63 -0.94 -10.54
CA GLY A 136 -6.23 -0.01 -11.60
C GLY A 136 -7.35 0.87 -12.16
N ARG A 137 -8.63 0.58 -11.87
CA ARG A 137 -9.77 1.22 -12.55
C ARG A 137 -10.11 2.62 -12.03
N ASP A 138 -9.95 2.86 -10.73
CA ASP A 138 -10.26 4.13 -10.06
C ASP A 138 -8.99 4.84 -9.55
N VAL A 139 -7.87 4.63 -10.24
CA VAL A 139 -6.61 5.29 -9.90
C VAL A 139 -6.70 6.77 -10.27
N VAL A 140 -6.67 7.64 -9.26
CA VAL A 140 -6.51 9.08 -9.47
C VAL A 140 -5.07 9.36 -9.91
N THR A 141 -4.81 9.44 -11.20
CA THR A 141 -3.46 9.63 -11.77
C THR A 141 -2.87 11.03 -11.56
N ASN A 142 -3.66 11.96 -10.99
CA ASN A 142 -3.23 13.32 -10.65
C ASN A 142 -4.07 13.89 -9.47
N PRO A 143 -3.90 13.40 -8.23
CA PRO A 143 -4.67 13.88 -7.08
C PRO A 143 -4.37 15.35 -6.80
N ASP A 144 -5.21 16.06 -6.04
CA ASP A 144 -4.84 17.38 -5.48
C ASP A 144 -3.79 17.25 -4.35
N GLN A 145 -2.83 18.19 -4.26
CA GLN A 145 -1.63 18.05 -3.39
C GLN A 145 -1.96 18.07 -1.91
N ASN A 146 -3.13 18.59 -1.59
CA ASN A 146 -3.58 18.84 -0.24
C ASN A 146 -4.71 17.89 0.16
N THR A 147 -5.51 17.39 -0.79
CA THR A 147 -6.70 16.58 -0.48
C THR A 147 -6.62 15.13 -0.93
N GLN A 148 -5.77 14.79 -1.90
CA GLN A 148 -5.70 13.46 -2.53
C GLN A 148 -7.05 12.93 -3.06
N THR A 149 -8.02 13.81 -3.26
CA THR A 149 -9.30 13.47 -3.87
C THR A 149 -9.16 13.60 -5.38
N GLY A 150 -9.74 12.67 -6.14
CA GLY A 150 -10.03 12.90 -7.55
C GLY A 150 -11.07 14.01 -7.70
N GLN A 151 -11.15 14.61 -8.89
CA GLN A 151 -12.36 15.36 -9.27
C GLN A 151 -13.54 14.41 -9.44
#